data_AF-A0A938CTQ6-F1
#
_entry.id   AF-A0A938CTQ6-F1
#
_cell.length_a   1.000
_cell.length_b   1.000
_cell.length_c   1.000
_cell.angle_alpha   90.00
_cell.angle_beta   90.00
_cell.angle_gamma   90.00
#
_symmetry.space_group_name_H-M   'P 1'
#
loop_
_entity.id
_entity.type
_entity.pdbx_description
1 polymer ?
#
loop_
_entity_poly.entity_id
_entity_poly.type
_entity_poly.pdbx_seq_one_letter_code
_entity_poly.pdbx_strand_id
1 'polypeptide(L)'
;MADDLNKLRADCDLAWTIWLRQTGGMQLVILRDRGPDDFAKFKIVILGLHQEGHYLEGLKKLGIGNDPPAIAAAKYHYLSNSIGGLTLEYAEDGPKRAWIRYTQPAVFYHGLGLVAVPSKVQRAVFQAWHAKNAEYMGCPRLGYVCTKFYQDGEPYDEGYFVEYDHDIGPEWAVRYIPTQRSPEFDPAKAPKLDPAVWPEARLLKAKRKYGGGYVRTTFDAMWASYGLKPAAHMMETAHSLVAVQYAHELKARMGITGNSLDDVTRFLTTMLATREDEVTVEKLGNNRTALTLKTLKPFDPDAPEELKRAYFAFPFMCARIMNGHIRFTRRTEMDKGGRTLEVWELEDTGRWLF
;
A
#
# COMPACT_ATOMS: atom_id res chain seq x y z
N MET A 1 26.44 10.91 -5.80
CA MET A 1 25.67 10.12 -6.79
C MET A 1 25.34 8.71 -6.28
N ALA A 2 26.31 7.82 -6.04
CA ALA A 2 26.04 6.47 -5.51
C ALA A 2 25.48 6.50 -4.07
N ASP A 3 26.06 7.33 -3.20
CA ASP A 3 25.59 7.50 -1.82
C ASP A 3 24.18 8.11 -1.75
N ASP A 4 23.87 9.08 -2.61
CA ASP A 4 22.54 9.67 -2.72
C ASP A 4 21.48 8.64 -3.14
N LEU A 5 21.83 7.74 -4.05
CA LEU A 5 20.94 6.68 -4.53
C LEU A 5 20.73 5.59 -3.47
N ASN A 6 21.78 5.23 -2.73
CA ASN A 6 21.68 4.31 -1.60
C ASN A 6 20.78 4.87 -0.49
N LYS A 7 20.95 6.15 -0.15
CA LYS A 7 20.05 6.84 0.77
C LYS A 7 18.61 6.86 0.26
N LEU A 8 18.39 7.21 -1.00
CA LEU A 8 17.05 7.20 -1.61
C LEU A 8 16.42 5.80 -1.54
N ARG A 9 17.20 4.75 -1.79
CA ARG A 9 16.73 3.36 -1.70
C ARG A 9 16.27 3.01 -0.29
N ALA A 10 17.07 3.34 0.73
CA ALA A 10 16.72 3.12 2.13
C ALA A 10 15.46 3.92 2.55
N ASP A 11 15.40 5.20 2.19
CA ASP A 11 14.27 6.07 2.54
C ASP A 11 12.96 5.59 1.88
N CYS A 12 13.00 5.27 0.58
CA CYS A 12 11.83 4.76 -0.14
C CYS A 12 11.39 3.38 0.36
N ASP A 13 12.33 2.49 0.70
CA ASP A 13 12.00 1.17 1.22
C ASP A 13 11.37 1.24 2.62
N LEU A 14 11.90 2.11 3.49
CA LEU A 14 11.33 2.35 4.81
C LEU A 14 9.90 2.91 4.71
N ALA A 15 9.71 3.95 3.90
CA ALA A 15 8.38 4.55 3.71
C ALA A 15 7.39 3.53 3.13
N TRP A 16 7.78 2.80 2.09
CA TRP A 16 6.96 1.75 1.50
C TRP A 16 6.61 0.66 2.52
N THR A 17 7.58 0.21 3.31
CA THR A 17 7.36 -0.80 4.35
C THR A 17 6.29 -0.34 5.32
N ILE A 18 6.38 0.87 5.85
CA ILE A 18 5.40 1.34 6.84
C ILE A 18 4.02 1.50 6.23
N TRP A 19 3.94 2.05 5.01
CA TRP A 19 2.69 2.18 4.27
C TRP A 19 2.00 0.84 4.04
N LEU A 20 2.73 -0.17 3.56
CA LEU A 20 2.15 -1.48 3.32
C LEU A 20 1.71 -2.17 4.61
N ARG A 21 2.46 -2.01 5.71
CA ARG A 21 2.03 -2.50 7.04
C ARG A 21 0.73 -1.84 7.49
N GLN A 22 0.58 -0.54 7.31
CA GLN A 22 -0.64 0.19 7.66
C GLN A 22 -1.83 -0.20 6.79
N THR A 23 -1.65 -0.30 5.47
CA THR A 23 -2.66 -0.81 4.54
C THR A 23 -3.11 -2.22 4.92
N GLY A 24 -2.18 -3.14 5.16
CA GLY A 24 -2.49 -4.50 5.60
C GLY A 24 -3.23 -4.55 6.93
N GLY A 25 -2.79 -3.74 7.91
CA GLY A 25 -3.47 -3.63 9.21
C GLY A 25 -4.91 -3.14 9.09
N MET A 26 -5.15 -2.09 8.29
CA MET A 26 -6.49 -1.57 8.02
C MET A 26 -7.39 -2.65 7.43
N GLN A 27 -6.89 -3.39 6.44
CA GLN A 27 -7.62 -4.48 5.81
C GLN A 27 -7.92 -5.64 6.76
N LEU A 28 -6.96 -6.03 7.60
CA LEU A 28 -7.14 -7.11 8.57
C LEU A 28 -8.09 -6.72 9.72
N VAL A 29 -8.18 -5.43 10.08
CA VAL A 29 -9.19 -4.94 11.03
C VAL A 29 -10.60 -5.11 10.48
N ILE A 30 -10.83 -4.90 9.19
CA ILE A 30 -12.13 -5.19 8.56
C ILE A 30 -12.45 -6.68 8.70
N LEU A 31 -11.50 -7.55 8.37
CA LEU A 31 -11.68 -8.99 8.54
C LEU A 31 -12.03 -9.36 10.00
N ARG A 32 -11.32 -8.80 10.97
CA ARG A 32 -11.52 -9.06 12.39
C ARG A 32 -12.88 -8.56 12.90
N ASP A 33 -13.30 -7.36 12.51
CA ASP A 33 -14.45 -6.68 13.12
C ASP A 33 -15.76 -6.87 12.33
N ARG A 34 -15.66 -7.14 11.02
CA ARG A 34 -16.79 -7.24 10.09
C ARG A 34 -16.90 -8.61 9.44
N GLY A 35 -15.87 -9.43 9.55
CA GLY A 35 -15.84 -10.76 8.96
C GLY A 35 -15.50 -10.75 7.46
N PRO A 36 -15.37 -11.95 6.88
CA PRO A 36 -14.77 -12.12 5.57
C PRO A 36 -15.69 -11.75 4.40
N ASP A 37 -17.01 -11.69 4.59
CA ASP A 37 -17.94 -11.25 3.54
C ASP A 37 -17.85 -9.74 3.31
N ASP A 38 -17.82 -8.97 4.38
CA ASP A 38 -17.62 -7.52 4.29
C ASP A 38 -16.23 -7.18 3.79
N PHE A 39 -15.21 -7.96 4.16
CA PHE A 39 -13.87 -7.76 3.63
C PHE A 39 -13.81 -8.04 2.11
N ALA A 40 -14.48 -9.08 1.61
CA ALA A 40 -14.55 -9.35 0.18
C ALA A 40 -15.27 -8.23 -0.59
N LYS A 41 -16.37 -7.68 -0.06
CA LYS A 41 -17.05 -6.50 -0.65
C LYS A 41 -16.15 -5.27 -0.64
N PHE A 42 -15.46 -5.03 0.47
CA PHE A 42 -14.52 -3.93 0.61
C PHE A 42 -13.39 -4.01 -0.43
N LYS A 43 -12.88 -5.21 -0.73
CA LYS A 43 -11.88 -5.41 -1.79
C LYS A 43 -12.36 -4.94 -3.16
N ILE A 44 -13.64 -5.09 -3.47
CA ILE A 44 -14.20 -4.59 -4.73
C ILE A 44 -14.17 -3.05 -4.77
N VAL A 45 -14.52 -2.40 -3.66
CA VAL A 45 -14.54 -0.93 -3.53
C VAL A 45 -13.14 -0.33 -3.66
N ILE A 46 -12.17 -0.79 -2.85
CA ILE A 46 -10.80 -0.27 -2.86
C ILE A 46 -10.16 -0.41 -4.25
N LEU A 47 -10.41 -1.51 -4.94
CA LEU A 47 -9.85 -1.75 -6.28
C LEU A 47 -10.53 -0.90 -7.34
N GLY A 48 -11.84 -0.67 -7.24
CA GLY A 48 -12.53 0.29 -8.10
C GLY A 48 -11.92 1.69 -7.99
N LEU A 49 -11.79 2.21 -6.75
CA LEU A 49 -11.19 3.52 -6.49
C LEU A 49 -9.72 3.62 -6.91
N HIS A 50 -8.97 2.52 -6.80
CA HIS A 50 -7.57 2.49 -7.24
C HIS A 50 -7.42 2.55 -8.76
N GLN A 51 -8.39 2.02 -9.51
CA GLN A 51 -8.33 1.90 -10.97
C GLN A 51 -8.83 3.13 -11.70
N GLU A 52 -9.80 3.86 -11.13
CA GLU A 52 -10.44 5.01 -11.79
C GLU A 52 -9.39 6.03 -12.28
N GLY A 53 -9.34 6.22 -13.60
CA GLY A 53 -8.49 7.21 -14.27
C GLY A 53 -7.03 6.81 -14.53
N HIS A 54 -6.54 5.68 -14.01
CA HIS A 54 -5.10 5.34 -14.08
C HIS A 54 -4.74 4.23 -15.08
N TYR A 55 -5.71 3.40 -15.50
CA TYR A 55 -5.41 2.24 -16.35
C TYR A 55 -4.93 2.65 -17.76
N LEU A 56 -5.73 3.39 -18.51
CA LEU A 56 -5.40 3.82 -19.89
C LEU A 56 -4.16 4.72 -19.94
N GLU A 57 -4.03 5.65 -19.00
CA GLU A 57 -2.83 6.48 -18.89
C GLU A 57 -1.59 5.62 -18.56
N GLY A 58 -1.76 4.60 -17.72
CA GLY A 58 -0.73 3.64 -17.40
C GLY A 58 -0.27 2.81 -18.61
N LEU A 59 -1.20 2.31 -19.45
CA LEU A 59 -0.85 1.62 -20.70
C LEU A 59 0.06 2.48 -21.59
N LYS A 60 -0.28 3.77 -21.74
CA LYS A 60 0.53 4.73 -22.50
C LYS A 60 1.89 4.96 -21.86
N LYS A 61 1.95 5.20 -20.54
CA LYS A 61 3.20 5.43 -19.79
C LYS A 61 4.16 4.24 -19.80
N LEU A 62 3.60 3.03 -19.94
CA LEU A 62 4.35 1.78 -19.99
C LEU A 62 4.72 1.37 -21.43
N GLY A 63 4.23 2.07 -22.45
CA GLY A 63 4.54 1.78 -23.85
C GLY A 63 3.87 0.52 -24.41
N ILE A 64 2.78 0.06 -23.78
CA ILE A 64 2.09 -1.22 -24.10
C ILE A 64 0.69 -1.03 -24.69
N GLY A 65 0.32 0.21 -25.02
CA GLY A 65 -1.03 0.53 -25.53
C GLY A 65 -1.36 -0.06 -26.90
N ASN A 66 -0.36 -0.51 -27.66
CA ASN A 66 -0.53 -1.11 -28.99
C ASN A 66 -0.44 -2.65 -28.98
N ASP A 67 -0.21 -3.26 -27.82
CA ASP A 67 -0.14 -4.71 -27.70
C ASP A 67 -1.54 -5.34 -27.81
N PRO A 68 -1.65 -6.63 -28.22
CA PRO A 68 -2.94 -7.34 -28.20
C PRO A 68 -3.59 -7.29 -26.81
N PRO A 69 -4.93 -7.21 -26.69
CA PRO A 69 -5.61 -6.96 -25.43
C PRO A 69 -5.17 -7.83 -24.25
N ALA A 70 -5.07 -9.15 -24.45
CA ALA A 70 -4.64 -10.07 -23.40
C ALA A 70 -3.17 -9.83 -22.97
N ILE A 71 -2.30 -9.54 -23.94
CA ILE A 71 -0.88 -9.26 -23.72
C ILE A 71 -0.71 -7.92 -22.99
N ALA A 72 -1.37 -6.87 -23.46
CA ALA A 72 -1.32 -5.54 -22.85
C ALA A 72 -1.84 -5.56 -21.40
N ALA A 73 -2.97 -6.24 -21.16
CA ALA A 73 -3.51 -6.41 -19.80
C ALA A 73 -2.52 -7.13 -18.90
N ALA A 74 -1.91 -8.22 -19.37
CA ALA A 74 -0.94 -8.98 -18.59
C ALA A 74 0.33 -8.17 -18.30
N LYS A 75 0.88 -7.48 -19.31
CA LYS A 75 2.05 -6.59 -19.16
C LYS A 75 1.78 -5.42 -18.22
N TYR A 76 0.58 -4.83 -18.27
CA TYR A 76 0.20 -3.75 -17.37
C TYR A 76 0.34 -4.18 -15.92
N HIS A 77 -0.25 -5.32 -15.58
CA HIS A 77 -0.23 -5.86 -14.23
C HIS A 77 1.18 -6.27 -13.79
N TYR A 78 1.95 -6.91 -14.67
CA TYR A 78 3.34 -7.25 -14.38
C TYR A 78 4.18 -5.98 -14.10
N LEU A 79 4.16 -5.00 -15.01
CA LEU A 79 5.00 -3.81 -14.91
C LEU A 79 4.56 -2.86 -13.79
N SER A 80 3.26 -2.55 -13.69
CA SER A 80 2.75 -1.61 -12.68
C SER A 80 2.91 -2.12 -11.25
N ASN A 81 2.65 -3.41 -11.01
CA ASN A 81 2.85 -4.00 -9.68
C ASN A 81 4.34 -4.19 -9.36
N SER A 82 5.18 -4.50 -10.35
CA SER A 82 6.64 -4.52 -10.15
C SER A 82 7.18 -3.13 -9.75
N ILE A 83 6.69 -2.06 -10.38
CA ILE A 83 6.98 -0.67 -9.95
C ILE A 83 6.49 -0.43 -8.51
N GLY A 84 5.35 -1.00 -8.15
CA GLY A 84 4.80 -0.97 -6.79
C GLY A 84 5.58 -1.77 -5.75
N GLY A 85 6.61 -2.52 -6.17
CA GLY A 85 7.46 -3.32 -5.29
C GLY A 85 6.94 -4.73 -5.02
N LEU A 86 5.97 -5.21 -5.80
CA LEU A 86 5.54 -6.62 -5.77
C LEU A 86 6.50 -7.46 -6.61
N THR A 87 6.62 -8.74 -6.28
CA THR A 87 7.38 -9.71 -7.08
C THR A 87 6.39 -10.48 -7.95
N LEU A 88 6.64 -10.48 -9.27
CA LEU A 88 5.76 -11.13 -10.24
C LEU A 88 6.57 -11.93 -11.26
N GLU A 89 5.88 -12.89 -11.87
CA GLU A 89 6.32 -13.57 -13.09
C GLU A 89 5.32 -13.32 -14.22
N TYR A 90 5.82 -13.42 -15.44
CA TYR A 90 5.03 -13.21 -16.66
C TYR A 90 5.43 -14.22 -17.73
N ALA A 91 4.45 -14.83 -18.39
CA ALA A 91 4.71 -15.74 -19.51
C ALA A 91 3.65 -15.59 -20.61
N GLU A 92 4.08 -15.46 -21.86
CA GLU A 92 3.17 -15.47 -23.02
C GLU A 92 2.88 -16.90 -23.45
N ASP A 93 1.63 -17.13 -23.84
CA ASP A 93 1.11 -18.42 -24.27
C ASP A 93 0.33 -18.23 -25.57
N GLY A 94 1.05 -17.70 -26.57
CA GLY A 94 0.52 -17.24 -27.84
C GLY A 94 0.05 -15.78 -27.83
N PRO A 95 -0.41 -15.25 -28.99
CA PRO A 95 -0.72 -13.84 -29.17
C PRO A 95 -1.99 -13.38 -28.45
N LYS A 96 -2.85 -14.32 -28.04
CA LYS A 96 -4.16 -14.06 -27.41
C LYS A 96 -4.20 -14.45 -25.93
N ARG A 97 -3.08 -14.86 -25.33
CA ARG A 97 -3.07 -15.34 -23.94
C ARG A 97 -1.73 -15.06 -23.26
N ALA A 98 -1.79 -14.50 -22.06
CA ALA A 98 -0.62 -14.24 -21.24
C ALA A 98 -0.92 -14.44 -19.76
N TRP A 99 0.04 -15.06 -19.08
CA TRP A 99 0.00 -15.46 -17.69
C TRP A 99 0.69 -14.44 -16.79
N ILE A 100 0.17 -14.29 -15.58
CA ILE A 100 0.78 -13.53 -14.49
C ILE A 100 0.76 -14.38 -13.23
N ARG A 101 1.86 -14.32 -12.48
CA ARG A 101 1.94 -14.86 -11.12
C ARG A 101 2.36 -13.75 -10.18
N TYR A 102 1.66 -13.62 -9.07
CA TYR A 102 2.09 -12.81 -7.93
C TYR A 102 2.83 -13.75 -7.00
N THR A 103 4.15 -13.61 -6.90
CA THR A 103 5.01 -14.50 -6.10
C THR A 103 5.23 -13.94 -4.70
N GLN A 104 5.87 -14.74 -3.86
CA GLN A 104 6.01 -14.45 -2.43
C GLN A 104 6.98 -13.28 -2.19
N PRO A 105 6.84 -12.56 -1.07
CA PRO A 105 5.78 -12.66 -0.06
C PRO A 105 4.48 -11.97 -0.51
N ALA A 106 3.33 -12.42 0.02
CA ALA A 106 2.06 -11.71 -0.14
C ALA A 106 2.11 -10.35 0.58
N VAL A 107 2.49 -9.29 -0.14
CA VAL A 107 2.92 -8.00 0.44
C VAL A 107 1.85 -7.24 1.21
N PHE A 108 0.57 -7.58 1.11
CA PHE A 108 -0.48 -6.92 1.90
C PHE A 108 -0.81 -7.66 3.20
N TYR A 109 -0.39 -8.91 3.35
CA TYR A 109 -0.73 -9.76 4.49
C TYR A 109 0.54 -10.29 5.17
N HIS A 110 1.17 -9.41 5.95
CA HIS A 110 2.43 -9.71 6.61
C HIS A 110 2.29 -10.59 7.87
N GLY A 111 3.40 -11.24 8.23
CA GLY A 111 3.43 -12.17 9.36
C GLY A 111 2.43 -13.30 9.16
N LEU A 112 1.61 -13.57 10.18
CA LEU A 112 0.55 -14.58 10.11
C LEU A 112 -0.74 -14.08 9.45
N GLY A 113 -0.75 -12.85 8.93
CA GLY A 113 -1.95 -12.25 8.31
C GLY A 113 -2.49 -13.07 7.13
N LEU A 114 -1.61 -13.65 6.31
CA LEU A 114 -2.02 -14.44 5.14
C LEU A 114 -2.88 -15.66 5.53
N VAL A 115 -2.52 -16.31 6.65
CA VAL A 115 -3.23 -17.50 7.16
C VAL A 115 -4.67 -17.18 7.58
N ALA A 116 -4.92 -15.94 8.02
CA ALA A 116 -6.26 -15.53 8.48
C ALA A 116 -7.20 -15.17 7.33
N VAL A 117 -6.67 -14.81 6.16
CA VAL A 117 -7.48 -14.32 5.03
C VAL A 117 -8.04 -15.51 4.24
N PRO A 118 -9.37 -15.67 4.11
CA PRO A 118 -9.93 -16.77 3.35
C PRO A 118 -9.90 -16.52 1.85
N SER A 119 -9.86 -17.59 1.05
CA SER A 119 -9.74 -17.55 -0.41
C SER A 119 -10.83 -16.73 -1.11
N LYS A 120 -12.04 -16.63 -0.52
CA LYS A 120 -13.11 -15.79 -1.08
C LYS A 120 -12.73 -14.31 -1.20
N VAL A 121 -11.90 -13.80 -0.28
CA VAL A 121 -11.40 -12.42 -0.34
C VAL A 121 -10.45 -12.26 -1.53
N GLN A 122 -9.57 -13.23 -1.73
CA GLN A 122 -8.63 -13.19 -2.86
C GLN A 122 -9.37 -13.32 -4.20
N ARG A 123 -10.38 -14.20 -4.28
CA ARG A 123 -11.25 -14.30 -5.46
C ARG A 123 -11.94 -12.97 -5.78
N ALA A 124 -12.41 -12.24 -4.77
CA ALA A 124 -13.00 -10.91 -4.96
C ALA A 124 -11.98 -9.88 -5.49
N VAL A 125 -10.71 -9.95 -5.08
CA VAL A 125 -9.63 -9.09 -5.60
C VAL A 125 -9.48 -9.28 -7.11
N PHE A 126 -9.38 -10.53 -7.57
CA PHE A 126 -9.22 -10.81 -9.00
C PHE A 126 -10.47 -10.49 -9.81
N GLN A 127 -11.66 -10.73 -9.26
CA GLN A 127 -12.93 -10.31 -9.86
C GLN A 127 -13.02 -8.80 -10.05
N ALA A 128 -12.64 -8.01 -9.04
CA ALA A 128 -12.73 -6.56 -9.13
C ALA A 128 -11.69 -5.97 -10.07
N TRP A 129 -10.44 -6.46 -10.00
CA TRP A 129 -9.36 -5.85 -10.75
C TRP A 129 -9.34 -6.33 -12.20
N HIS A 130 -9.22 -7.64 -12.42
CA HIS A 130 -8.86 -8.19 -13.71
C HIS A 130 -10.04 -8.17 -14.69
N ALA A 131 -11.28 -8.34 -14.20
CA ALA A 131 -12.48 -8.26 -15.03
C ALA A 131 -12.64 -6.91 -15.73
N LYS A 132 -12.33 -5.82 -15.02
CA LYS A 132 -12.55 -4.44 -15.50
C LYS A 132 -11.62 -4.02 -16.64
N ASN A 133 -10.51 -4.74 -16.85
CA ASN A 133 -9.58 -4.45 -17.94
C ASN A 133 -10.27 -4.52 -19.32
N ALA A 134 -11.19 -5.45 -19.50
CA ALA A 134 -11.97 -5.59 -20.73
C ALA A 134 -12.77 -4.33 -21.07
N GLU A 135 -13.46 -3.78 -20.06
CA GLU A 135 -14.24 -2.54 -20.17
C GLU A 135 -13.33 -1.34 -20.49
N TYR A 136 -12.24 -1.16 -19.75
CA TYR A 136 -11.32 -0.04 -19.98
C TYR A 136 -10.66 -0.08 -21.37
N MET A 137 -10.40 -1.27 -21.89
CA MET A 137 -9.78 -1.45 -23.21
C MET A 137 -10.79 -1.45 -24.35
N GLY A 138 -12.09 -1.40 -24.06
CA GLY A 138 -13.14 -1.55 -25.08
C GLY A 138 -13.08 -2.90 -25.80
N CYS A 139 -12.61 -3.96 -25.12
CA CYS A 139 -12.44 -5.29 -25.71
C CYS A 139 -13.43 -6.28 -25.05
N PRO A 140 -14.63 -6.50 -25.62
CA PRO A 140 -15.65 -7.39 -25.05
C PRO A 140 -15.28 -8.88 -25.12
N ARG A 141 -14.12 -9.22 -25.69
CA ARG A 141 -13.60 -10.58 -25.83
C ARG A 141 -12.54 -10.92 -24.80
N LEU A 142 -12.12 -9.95 -23.98
CA LEU A 142 -11.07 -10.14 -23.00
C LEU A 142 -11.66 -10.72 -21.71
N GLY A 143 -11.17 -11.87 -21.29
CA GLY A 143 -11.47 -12.46 -19.98
C GLY A 143 -10.20 -12.75 -19.18
N TYR A 144 -10.40 -13.10 -17.91
CA TYR A 144 -9.33 -13.53 -17.02
C TYR A 144 -9.67 -14.87 -16.35
N VAL A 145 -8.71 -15.78 -16.29
CA VAL A 145 -8.87 -17.08 -15.62
C VAL A 145 -7.91 -17.14 -14.45
N CYS A 146 -8.46 -17.22 -13.24
CA CYS A 146 -7.73 -17.51 -12.02
C CYS A 146 -7.47 -19.00 -11.92
N THR A 147 -6.24 -19.40 -11.59
CA THR A 147 -5.84 -20.81 -11.57
C THR A 147 -5.27 -21.28 -10.24
N LYS A 148 -4.65 -20.39 -9.46
CA LYS A 148 -4.05 -20.71 -8.15
C LYS A 148 -4.21 -19.55 -7.18
N PHE A 149 -4.31 -19.87 -5.89
CA PHE A 149 -4.33 -18.89 -4.81
C PHE A 149 -3.54 -19.36 -3.59
N TYR A 150 -2.81 -18.43 -2.96
CA TYR A 150 -2.12 -18.69 -1.69
C TYR A 150 -3.03 -19.34 -0.64
N GLN A 151 -4.25 -18.82 -0.51
CA GLN A 151 -5.22 -19.25 0.50
C GLN A 151 -5.75 -20.67 0.26
N ASP A 152 -5.62 -21.18 -0.96
CA ASP A 152 -5.98 -22.55 -1.32
C ASP A 152 -4.78 -23.51 -1.15
N GLY A 153 -3.65 -23.04 -0.59
CA GLY A 153 -2.43 -23.84 -0.36
C GLY A 153 -1.46 -23.86 -1.54
N GLU A 154 -1.72 -23.06 -2.57
CA GLU A 154 -0.85 -22.95 -3.75
C GLU A 154 0.35 -22.04 -3.48
N PRO A 155 1.48 -22.22 -4.21
CA PRO A 155 2.69 -21.45 -3.97
C PRO A 155 2.56 -19.97 -4.36
N TYR A 156 1.60 -19.58 -5.19
CA TYR A 156 1.43 -18.21 -5.67
C TYR A 156 -0.01 -17.95 -6.10
N ASP A 157 -0.39 -16.67 -6.21
CA ASP A 157 -1.62 -16.32 -6.94
C ASP A 157 -1.31 -16.28 -8.44
N GLU A 158 -2.07 -17.01 -9.23
CA GLU A 158 -1.84 -17.15 -10.67
C GLU A 158 -3.14 -17.02 -11.46
N GLY A 159 -3.00 -16.45 -12.64
CA GLY A 159 -3.99 -16.59 -13.69
C GLY A 159 -3.48 -16.10 -15.03
N TYR A 160 -4.36 -16.08 -16.01
CA TYR A 160 -4.04 -15.59 -17.35
C TYR A 160 -5.17 -14.76 -17.93
N PHE A 161 -4.78 -13.73 -18.69
CA PHE A 161 -5.67 -13.04 -19.60
C PHE A 161 -5.81 -13.85 -20.88
N VAL A 162 -7.02 -13.87 -21.45
CA VAL A 162 -7.31 -14.54 -22.72
C VAL A 162 -8.28 -13.71 -23.54
N GLU A 163 -7.98 -13.57 -24.83
CA GLU A 163 -8.89 -13.00 -25.82
C GLU A 163 -9.61 -14.14 -26.56
N TYR A 164 -10.94 -14.21 -26.41
CA TYR A 164 -11.77 -15.20 -27.08
C TYR A 164 -12.04 -14.81 -28.54
N ASP A 165 -12.47 -15.79 -29.35
CA ASP A 165 -12.84 -15.54 -30.76
C ASP A 165 -14.26 -14.96 -30.94
N HIS A 166 -14.98 -14.75 -29.83
CA HIS A 166 -16.31 -14.15 -29.76
C HIS A 166 -16.41 -13.21 -28.56
N ASP A 167 -17.37 -12.30 -28.60
CA ASP A 167 -17.69 -11.43 -27.46
C ASP A 167 -18.27 -12.27 -26.33
N ILE A 168 -17.82 -12.00 -25.11
CA ILE A 168 -18.14 -12.83 -23.95
C ILE A 168 -19.11 -12.15 -23.00
N GLY A 169 -19.94 -12.96 -22.31
CA GLY A 169 -20.83 -12.49 -21.25
C GLY A 169 -20.10 -12.25 -19.92
N PRO A 170 -20.75 -11.58 -18.94
CA PRO A 170 -20.17 -11.31 -17.62
C PRO A 170 -19.66 -12.56 -16.87
N GLU A 171 -20.26 -13.72 -17.12
CA GLU A 171 -19.88 -15.01 -16.54
C GLU A 171 -18.52 -15.54 -17.03
N TRP A 172 -18.00 -14.98 -18.12
CA TRP A 172 -16.69 -15.29 -18.68
C TRP A 172 -15.64 -14.22 -18.40
N ALA A 173 -16.05 -13.07 -17.85
CA ALA A 173 -15.14 -11.96 -17.54
C ALA A 173 -14.06 -12.40 -16.54
N VAL A 174 -14.47 -13.14 -15.50
CA VAL A 174 -13.54 -13.83 -14.59
C VAL A 174 -14.03 -15.24 -14.31
N ARG A 175 -13.15 -16.22 -14.53
CA ARG A 175 -13.41 -17.63 -14.23
C ARG A 175 -12.36 -18.19 -13.27
N TYR A 176 -12.72 -19.22 -12.52
CA TYR A 176 -11.80 -19.99 -11.69
C TYR A 176 -11.67 -21.39 -12.27
N ILE A 177 -10.48 -21.71 -12.79
CA ILE A 177 -10.16 -22.99 -13.41
C ILE A 177 -8.82 -23.45 -12.83
N PRO A 178 -8.83 -24.27 -11.77
CA PRO A 178 -7.60 -24.83 -11.21
C PRO A 178 -6.77 -25.54 -12.27
N THR A 179 -5.45 -25.28 -12.28
CA THR A 179 -4.52 -25.97 -13.18
C THR A 179 -3.27 -26.42 -12.44
N GLN A 180 -2.85 -27.65 -12.72
CA GLN A 180 -1.61 -28.21 -12.20
C GLN A 180 -0.37 -27.70 -12.96
N ARG A 181 -0.54 -27.22 -14.20
CA ARG A 181 0.57 -26.78 -15.05
C ARG A 181 0.28 -25.43 -15.69
N SER A 182 1.31 -24.61 -15.80
CA SER A 182 1.32 -23.32 -16.47
C SER A 182 2.71 -23.10 -17.12
N PRO A 183 2.85 -22.17 -18.08
CA PRO A 183 4.10 -21.97 -18.80
C PRO A 183 5.27 -21.52 -17.90
N GLU A 184 6.49 -21.98 -18.17
CA GLU A 184 7.67 -21.58 -17.39
C GLU A 184 7.98 -20.07 -17.52
N PHE A 185 8.40 -19.44 -16.43
CA PHE A 185 8.85 -18.06 -16.46
C PHE A 185 10.27 -17.95 -17.04
N ASP A 186 10.44 -17.10 -18.04
CA ASP A 186 11.74 -16.76 -18.63
C ASP A 186 12.05 -15.27 -18.37
N PRO A 187 12.95 -14.95 -17.41
CA PRO A 187 13.32 -13.57 -17.10
C PRO A 187 13.89 -12.79 -18.29
N ALA A 188 14.47 -13.47 -19.28
CA ALA A 188 15.03 -12.83 -20.46
C ALA A 188 13.92 -12.33 -21.41
N LYS A 189 12.77 -13.02 -21.44
CA LYS A 189 11.58 -12.67 -22.24
C LYS A 189 10.58 -11.80 -21.49
N ALA A 190 10.75 -11.63 -20.19
CA ALA A 190 9.88 -10.79 -19.37
C ALA A 190 9.85 -9.34 -19.90
N PRO A 191 8.69 -8.65 -19.85
CA PRO A 191 8.57 -7.25 -20.20
C PRO A 191 9.53 -6.40 -19.38
N LYS A 192 10.21 -5.44 -20.02
CA LYS A 192 11.16 -4.55 -19.34
C LYS A 192 10.72 -3.12 -19.51
N LEU A 193 10.85 -2.35 -18.44
CA LEU A 193 10.72 -0.91 -18.52
C LEU A 193 11.93 -0.33 -19.25
N ASP A 194 11.68 0.65 -20.11
CA ASP A 194 12.77 1.41 -20.74
C ASP A 194 13.58 2.15 -19.65
N PRO A 195 14.87 1.84 -19.45
CA PRO A 195 15.69 2.45 -18.41
C PRO A 195 15.92 3.95 -18.62
N ALA A 196 15.77 4.47 -19.84
CA ALA A 196 15.83 5.91 -20.12
C ALA A 196 14.59 6.63 -19.58
N VAL A 197 13.42 5.99 -19.65
CA VAL A 197 12.15 6.53 -19.14
C VAL A 197 11.99 6.24 -17.64
N TRP A 198 12.39 5.06 -17.19
CA TRP A 198 12.26 4.55 -15.84
C TRP A 198 13.62 4.28 -15.19
N PRO A 199 14.44 5.32 -14.97
CA PRO A 199 15.69 5.15 -14.23
C PRO A 199 15.41 4.73 -12.78
N GLU A 200 16.40 4.11 -12.13
CA GLU A 200 16.24 3.53 -10.79
C GLU A 200 15.67 4.54 -9.76
N ALA A 201 16.16 5.77 -9.75
CA ALA A 201 15.66 6.81 -8.84
C ALA A 201 14.16 7.09 -9.02
N ARG A 202 13.64 7.00 -10.25
CA ARG A 202 12.20 7.15 -10.53
C ARG A 202 11.43 5.93 -10.04
N LEU A 203 11.94 4.72 -10.24
CA LEU A 203 11.34 3.48 -9.74
C LEU A 203 11.20 3.48 -8.21
N LEU A 204 12.26 3.88 -7.49
CA LEU A 204 12.25 3.96 -6.02
C LEU A 204 11.17 4.94 -5.53
N LYS A 205 11.07 6.13 -6.14
CA LYS A 205 10.05 7.12 -5.80
C LYS A 205 8.63 6.63 -6.16
N ALA A 206 8.48 5.95 -7.28
CA ALA A 206 7.21 5.37 -7.69
C ALA A 206 6.75 4.26 -6.74
N LYS A 207 7.67 3.38 -6.28
CA LYS A 207 7.41 2.39 -5.22
C LYS A 207 6.89 3.07 -3.95
N ARG A 208 7.59 4.09 -3.44
CA ARG A 208 7.11 4.84 -2.26
C ARG A 208 5.71 5.44 -2.48
N LYS A 209 5.48 6.07 -3.63
CA LYS A 209 4.18 6.68 -3.99
C LYS A 209 3.07 5.64 -4.07
N TYR A 210 3.36 4.45 -4.62
CA TYR A 210 2.43 3.33 -4.65
C TYR A 210 1.96 2.96 -3.23
N GLY A 211 2.90 2.78 -2.29
CA GLY A 211 2.56 2.48 -0.90
C GLY A 211 1.68 3.56 -0.25
N GLY A 212 2.04 4.84 -0.41
CA GLY A 212 1.25 5.95 0.13
C GLY A 212 -0.14 6.04 -0.51
N GLY A 213 -0.24 5.79 -1.82
CA GLY A 213 -1.51 5.71 -2.55
C GLY A 213 -2.43 4.65 -1.96
N TYR A 214 -1.91 3.47 -1.64
CA TYR A 214 -2.70 2.41 -1.00
C TYR A 214 -3.21 2.78 0.39
N VAL A 215 -2.44 3.50 1.20
CA VAL A 215 -2.93 3.98 2.51
C VAL A 215 -4.11 4.93 2.31
N ARG A 216 -3.99 5.92 1.41
CA ARG A 216 -5.08 6.85 1.08
C ARG A 216 -6.32 6.11 0.54
N THR A 217 -6.16 5.32 -0.53
CA THR A 217 -7.28 4.61 -1.16
C THR A 217 -7.94 3.61 -0.20
N THR A 218 -7.18 2.96 0.70
CA THR A 218 -7.77 2.07 1.72
C THR A 218 -8.67 2.84 2.67
N PHE A 219 -8.22 4.01 3.16
CA PHE A 219 -9.05 4.85 4.03
C PHE A 219 -10.27 5.40 3.29
N ASP A 220 -10.11 5.91 2.07
CA ASP A 220 -11.21 6.43 1.26
C ASP A 220 -12.26 5.35 0.98
N ALA A 221 -11.83 4.12 0.69
CA ALA A 221 -12.73 2.98 0.54
C ALA A 221 -13.45 2.63 1.85
N MET A 222 -12.77 2.74 3.00
CA MET A 222 -13.38 2.50 4.31
C MET A 222 -14.43 3.56 4.60
N TRP A 223 -14.12 4.83 4.31
CA TRP A 223 -15.06 5.92 4.45
C TRP A 223 -16.27 5.70 3.52
N ALA A 224 -16.06 5.44 2.24
CA ALA A 224 -17.14 5.17 1.30
C ALA A 224 -18.03 3.98 1.75
N SER A 225 -17.45 2.94 2.34
CA SER A 225 -18.17 1.73 2.74
C SER A 225 -18.89 1.86 4.10
N TYR A 226 -18.32 2.61 5.04
CA TYR A 226 -18.73 2.57 6.46
C TYR A 226 -18.99 3.94 7.08
N GLY A 227 -18.72 5.03 6.36
CA GLY A 227 -18.77 6.40 6.87
C GLY A 227 -17.47 6.83 7.60
N LEU A 228 -17.29 8.14 7.75
CA LEU A 228 -16.06 8.74 8.27
C LEU A 228 -15.69 8.25 9.69
N LYS A 229 -16.64 8.29 10.63
CA LYS A 229 -16.36 7.94 12.03
C LYS A 229 -15.99 6.45 12.20
N PRO A 230 -16.72 5.49 11.63
CA PRO A 230 -16.29 4.09 11.66
C PRO A 230 -14.96 3.84 10.95
N ALA A 231 -14.73 4.47 9.79
CA ALA A 231 -13.46 4.36 9.07
C ALA A 231 -12.28 4.87 9.90
N ALA A 232 -12.41 6.04 10.53
CA ALA A 232 -11.40 6.60 11.43
C ALA A 232 -11.14 5.69 12.63
N HIS A 233 -12.17 5.13 13.25
CA HIS A 233 -11.99 4.19 14.37
C HIS A 233 -11.26 2.90 13.97
N MET A 234 -11.60 2.33 12.80
CA MET A 234 -10.91 1.15 12.26
C MET A 234 -9.44 1.46 11.94
N MET A 235 -9.17 2.62 11.33
CA MET A 235 -7.81 3.08 11.07
C MET A 235 -7.02 3.30 12.36
N GLU A 236 -7.58 3.99 13.37
CA GLU A 236 -6.95 4.22 14.69
C GLU A 236 -6.55 2.88 15.34
N THR A 237 -7.47 1.91 15.31
CA THR A 237 -7.23 0.57 15.85
C THR A 237 -6.16 -0.18 15.06
N ALA A 238 -6.25 -0.19 13.74
CA ALA A 238 -5.28 -0.84 12.86
C ALA A 238 -3.88 -0.26 13.06
N HIS A 239 -3.77 1.06 13.02
CA HIS A 239 -2.50 1.78 13.17
C HIS A 239 -1.86 1.55 14.53
N SER A 240 -2.65 1.53 15.60
CA SER A 240 -2.16 1.19 16.94
C SER A 240 -1.59 -0.24 16.98
N LEU A 241 -2.31 -1.22 16.43
CA LEU A 241 -1.85 -2.62 16.44
C LEU A 241 -0.64 -2.86 15.54
N VAL A 242 -0.58 -2.16 14.40
CA VAL A 242 0.60 -2.19 13.52
C VAL A 242 1.81 -1.61 14.24
N ALA A 243 1.66 -0.53 15.03
CA ALA A 243 2.74 -0.01 15.86
C ALA A 243 3.18 -1.04 16.92
N VAL A 244 2.24 -1.68 17.63
CA VAL A 244 2.54 -2.76 18.59
C VAL A 244 3.37 -3.88 17.95
N GLN A 245 3.01 -4.28 16.73
CA GLN A 245 3.70 -5.37 16.04
C GLN A 245 5.09 -4.97 15.49
N TYR A 246 5.25 -3.75 15.00
CA TYR A 246 6.39 -3.39 14.15
C TYR A 246 7.27 -2.23 14.67
N ALA A 247 6.94 -1.56 15.79
CA ALA A 247 7.72 -0.41 16.27
C ALA A 247 9.21 -0.76 16.48
N HIS A 248 9.51 -1.90 17.10
CA HIS A 248 10.90 -2.34 17.31
C HIS A 248 11.64 -2.67 16.00
N GLU A 249 10.96 -3.31 15.04
CA GLU A 249 11.53 -3.60 13.71
C GLU A 249 11.89 -2.30 12.99
N LEU A 250 10.96 -1.33 12.98
CA LEU A 250 11.16 -0.04 12.33
C LEU A 250 12.26 0.78 13.01
N LYS A 251 12.30 0.76 14.35
CA LYS A 251 13.35 1.42 15.13
C LYS A 251 14.73 0.86 14.77
N ALA A 252 14.85 -0.46 14.68
CA ALA A 252 16.08 -1.13 14.27
C ALA A 252 16.49 -0.79 12.83
N ARG A 253 15.53 -0.78 11.88
CA ARG A 253 15.77 -0.35 10.49
C ARG A 253 16.27 1.09 10.38
N MET A 254 15.85 1.97 11.29
CA MET A 254 16.32 3.36 11.38
C MET A 254 17.67 3.50 12.12
N GLY A 255 18.28 2.40 12.59
CA GLY A 255 19.54 2.44 13.35
C GLY A 255 19.41 3.11 14.72
N ILE A 256 18.21 3.15 15.30
CA ILE A 256 17.96 3.78 16.60
C ILE A 256 18.09 2.72 17.69
N THR A 257 19.01 2.92 18.64
CA THR A 257 19.25 1.98 19.74
C THR A 257 18.64 2.46 21.06
N GLY A 258 18.71 3.77 21.34
CA GLY A 258 18.15 4.39 22.54
C GLY A 258 16.64 4.62 22.51
N ASN A 259 16.10 5.08 23.63
CA ASN A 259 14.67 5.37 23.87
C ASN A 259 14.46 6.76 24.49
N SER A 260 15.47 7.64 24.47
CA SER A 260 15.34 9.00 25.00
C SER A 260 14.32 9.83 24.22
N LEU A 261 13.95 11.01 24.75
CA LEU A 261 13.15 11.99 24.02
C LEU A 261 13.75 12.32 22.64
N ASP A 262 15.08 12.47 22.57
CA ASP A 262 15.80 12.72 21.31
C ASP A 262 15.72 11.51 20.36
N ASP A 263 15.76 10.27 20.87
CA ASP A 263 15.61 9.06 20.06
C ASP A 263 14.20 8.88 19.51
N VAL A 264 13.17 9.17 20.31
CA VAL A 264 11.77 9.13 19.84
C VAL A 264 11.51 10.25 18.84
N THR A 265 12.04 11.45 19.08
CA THR A 265 11.99 12.57 18.12
C THR A 265 12.68 12.18 16.80
N ARG A 266 13.85 11.54 16.86
CA ARG A 266 14.56 11.04 15.67
C ARG A 266 13.75 9.99 14.94
N PHE A 267 13.15 9.03 15.64
CA PHE A 267 12.28 8.02 15.04
C PHE A 267 11.11 8.66 14.26
N LEU A 268 10.40 9.59 14.89
CA LEU A 268 9.25 10.26 14.28
C LEU A 268 9.65 11.12 13.08
N THR A 269 10.72 11.91 13.21
CA THR A 269 11.18 12.79 12.12
C THR A 269 11.77 12.01 10.96
N THR A 270 12.51 10.92 11.19
CA THR A 270 12.94 10.00 10.13
C THR A 270 11.73 9.39 9.42
N MET A 271 10.75 8.87 10.17
CA MET A 271 9.53 8.32 9.60
C MET A 271 8.81 9.34 8.69
N LEU A 272 8.56 10.56 9.19
CA LEU A 272 7.91 11.64 8.45
C LEU A 272 8.72 12.04 7.20
N ALA A 273 10.02 12.30 7.36
CA ALA A 273 10.86 12.74 6.25
C ALA A 273 10.94 11.70 5.10
N THR A 274 11.05 10.41 5.42
CA THR A 274 11.09 9.36 4.38
C THR A 274 9.80 9.28 3.55
N ARG A 275 8.68 9.74 4.11
CA ARG A 275 7.36 9.83 3.48
C ARG A 275 7.10 11.15 2.74
N GLU A 276 8.10 12.04 2.72
CA GLU A 276 8.02 13.38 2.16
C GLU A 276 7.09 14.31 2.96
N ASP A 277 6.91 14.03 4.25
CA ASP A 277 6.30 15.00 5.16
C ASP A 277 7.29 16.14 5.47
N GLU A 278 6.81 17.37 5.36
CA GLU A 278 7.54 18.57 5.76
C GLU A 278 7.26 18.84 7.24
N VAL A 279 8.28 18.65 8.08
CA VAL A 279 8.18 18.83 9.53
C VAL A 279 9.23 19.83 10.01
N THR A 280 8.84 20.73 10.91
CA THR A 280 9.76 21.59 11.65
C THR A 280 9.84 21.09 13.09
N VAL A 281 11.05 21.05 13.65
CA VAL A 281 11.31 20.58 15.01
C VAL A 281 11.75 21.77 15.85
N GLU A 282 11.09 21.97 16.98
CA GLU A 282 11.41 23.01 17.95
C GLU A 282 11.68 22.39 19.33
N LYS A 283 12.85 22.69 19.91
CA LYS A 283 13.15 22.33 21.30
C LYS A 283 12.52 23.38 22.22
N LEU A 284 11.49 23.00 22.97
CA LEU A 284 10.80 23.87 23.93
C LEU A 284 11.46 23.86 25.32
N GLY A 285 12.46 23.00 25.51
CA GLY A 285 13.23 22.85 26.74
C GLY A 285 14.04 21.56 26.71
N ASN A 286 14.67 21.21 27.84
CA ASN A 286 15.49 19.99 27.94
C ASN A 286 14.67 18.70 27.89
N ASN A 287 13.38 18.77 28.21
CA ASN A 287 12.47 17.62 28.27
C ASN A 287 11.24 17.78 27.38
N ARG A 288 11.21 18.79 26.47
CA ARG A 288 10.05 19.06 25.59
C ARG A 288 10.48 19.38 24.18
N THR A 289 9.81 18.78 23.20
CA THR A 289 10.03 19.01 21.77
C THR A 289 8.70 19.07 21.04
N ALA A 290 8.53 20.04 20.14
CA ALA A 290 7.38 20.16 19.25
C ALA A 290 7.77 19.85 17.80
N LEU A 291 6.92 19.10 17.10
CA LEU A 291 6.99 18.78 15.69
C LEU A 291 5.79 19.44 15.01
N THR A 292 6.04 20.42 14.16
CA THR A 292 5.00 21.10 13.38
C THR A 292 4.98 20.56 11.96
N LEU A 293 3.90 19.89 11.60
CA LEU A 293 3.71 19.25 10.30
C LEU A 293 3.07 20.26 9.33
N LYS A 294 3.76 20.55 8.22
CA LYS A 294 3.26 21.40 7.13
C LYS A 294 2.50 20.59 6.08
N THR A 295 2.82 19.31 5.98
CA THR A 295 2.12 18.34 5.11
C THR A 295 1.69 17.13 5.93
N LEU A 296 0.72 16.37 5.40
CA LEU A 296 0.16 15.18 6.06
C LEU A 296 0.08 14.01 5.07
N LYS A 297 1.21 13.59 4.50
CA LYS A 297 1.25 12.51 3.49
C LYS A 297 0.79 11.17 4.07
N PRO A 298 0.06 10.34 3.29
CA PRO A 298 -0.36 10.58 1.90
C PRO A 298 -1.62 11.44 1.78
N PHE A 299 -2.22 11.88 2.88
CA PHE A 299 -3.41 12.73 2.98
C PHE A 299 -3.10 14.22 2.76
N ASP A 300 -4.10 15.06 2.97
CA ASP A 300 -4.02 16.51 2.80
C ASP A 300 -4.09 17.23 4.18
N PRO A 301 -3.44 18.39 4.35
CA PRO A 301 -3.46 19.13 5.61
C PRO A 301 -4.84 19.57 6.08
N ASP A 302 -5.82 19.65 5.18
CA ASP A 302 -7.22 20.00 5.43
C ASP A 302 -8.12 18.76 5.64
N ALA A 303 -7.53 17.56 5.73
CA ALA A 303 -8.26 16.34 6.04
C ALA A 303 -9.14 16.49 7.31
N PRO A 304 -10.28 15.77 7.39
CA PRO A 304 -11.15 15.79 8.55
C PRO A 304 -10.40 15.45 9.85
N GLU A 305 -10.84 16.04 10.95
CA GLU A 305 -10.22 15.88 12.26
C GLU A 305 -10.23 14.42 12.73
N GLU A 306 -11.28 13.66 12.40
CA GLU A 306 -11.35 12.23 12.66
C GLU A 306 -10.22 11.44 11.96
N LEU A 307 -9.91 11.79 10.70
CA LEU A 307 -8.82 11.17 9.94
C LEU A 307 -7.48 11.53 10.57
N LYS A 308 -7.24 12.82 10.87
CA LYS A 308 -5.98 13.27 11.49
C LYS A 308 -5.71 12.56 12.81
N ARG A 309 -6.74 12.44 13.66
CA ARG A 309 -6.65 11.70 14.92
C ARG A 309 -6.35 10.22 14.69
N ALA A 310 -7.03 9.57 13.74
CA ALA A 310 -6.79 8.16 13.43
C ALA A 310 -5.37 7.92 12.87
N TYR A 311 -4.88 8.81 12.01
CA TYR A 311 -3.53 8.77 11.46
C TYR A 311 -2.46 8.92 12.55
N PHE A 312 -2.69 9.79 13.54
CA PHE A 312 -1.82 10.00 14.71
C PHE A 312 -1.65 8.74 15.59
N ALA A 313 -2.56 7.77 15.53
CA ALA A 313 -2.52 6.59 16.39
C ALA A 313 -1.23 5.75 16.21
N PHE A 314 -0.71 5.67 14.99
CA PHE A 314 0.54 4.94 14.71
C PHE A 314 1.76 5.60 15.40
N PRO A 315 2.13 6.87 15.11
CA PRO A 315 3.26 7.52 15.78
C PRO A 315 3.08 7.60 17.30
N PHE A 316 1.85 7.84 17.77
CA PHE A 316 1.53 7.85 19.19
C PHE A 316 1.88 6.52 19.87
N MET A 317 1.41 5.41 19.32
CA MET A 317 1.67 4.08 19.89
C MET A 317 3.16 3.69 19.79
N CYS A 318 3.85 4.04 18.69
CA CYS A 318 5.29 3.84 18.57
C CYS A 318 6.06 4.55 19.70
N ALA A 319 5.74 5.82 20.00
CA ALA A 319 6.39 6.56 21.08
C ALA A 319 6.16 5.89 22.45
N ARG A 320 4.92 5.43 22.73
CA ARG A 320 4.59 4.71 23.97
C ARG A 320 5.39 3.43 24.14
N ILE A 321 5.56 2.66 23.07
CA ILE A 321 6.34 1.43 23.06
C ILE A 321 7.83 1.73 23.27
N MET A 322 8.34 2.79 22.66
CA MET A 322 9.74 3.18 22.81
C MET A 322 10.03 3.66 24.23
N ASN A 323 9.18 4.52 24.82
CA ASN A 323 9.41 5.06 26.15
C ASN A 323 8.10 5.48 26.84
N GLY A 324 7.72 4.75 27.90
CA GLY A 324 6.53 5.06 28.69
C GLY A 324 6.62 6.28 29.61
N HIS A 325 7.75 7.01 29.65
CA HIS A 325 7.86 8.30 30.32
C HIS A 325 7.45 9.49 29.42
N ILE A 326 7.37 9.27 28.11
CA ILE A 326 7.09 10.31 27.14
C ILE A 326 5.58 10.49 26.99
N ARG A 327 5.10 11.67 27.38
CA ARG A 327 3.77 12.15 27.02
C ARG A 327 3.82 12.64 25.58
N PHE A 328 2.94 12.12 24.73
CA PHE A 328 2.82 12.54 23.35
C PHE A 328 1.40 13.05 23.08
N THR A 329 1.27 14.34 22.82
CA THR A 329 -0.02 14.99 22.52
C THR A 329 -0.02 15.60 21.12
N ARG A 330 -1.23 15.91 20.63
CA ARG A 330 -1.44 16.67 19.41
C ARG A 330 -2.33 17.88 19.68
N ARG A 331 -2.10 18.95 18.92
CA ARG A 331 -2.96 20.13 18.85
C ARG A 331 -2.89 20.72 17.45
N THR A 332 -3.74 21.70 17.18
CA THR A 332 -3.69 22.50 15.96
C THR A 332 -3.28 23.93 16.25
N GLU A 333 -2.49 24.53 15.36
CA GLU A 333 -2.11 25.95 15.43
C GLU A 333 -2.37 26.62 14.08
N MET A 334 -2.65 27.93 14.06
CA MET A 334 -2.77 28.68 12.80
C MET A 334 -1.42 29.27 12.40
N ASP A 335 -1.01 29.05 11.15
CA ASP A 335 0.14 29.74 10.58
C ASP A 335 -0.17 31.20 10.23
N LYS A 336 0.87 31.99 9.90
CA LYS A 336 0.73 33.40 9.51
C LYS A 336 -0.12 33.60 8.24
N GLY A 337 -0.34 32.55 7.44
CA GLY A 337 -1.19 32.55 6.25
C GLY A 337 -2.61 32.05 6.50
N GLY A 338 -3.01 31.80 7.76
CA GLY A 338 -4.34 31.33 8.14
C GLY A 338 -4.56 29.83 7.94
N ARG A 339 -3.52 29.05 7.64
CA ARG A 339 -3.63 27.59 7.51
C ARG A 339 -3.54 26.94 8.88
N THR A 340 -4.40 25.96 9.13
CA THR A 340 -4.32 25.13 10.35
C THR A 340 -3.24 24.08 10.18
N LEU A 341 -2.20 24.14 11.03
CA LEU A 341 -1.10 23.20 11.11
C LEU A 341 -1.34 22.19 12.22
N GLU A 342 -0.84 20.98 12.00
CA GLU A 342 -0.84 19.90 12.99
C GLU A 342 0.47 20.00 13.80
N VAL A 343 0.36 20.04 15.14
CA VAL A 343 1.49 20.15 16.04
C VAL A 343 1.49 18.99 17.02
N TRP A 344 2.62 18.28 17.05
CA TRP A 344 2.89 17.08 17.81
C TRP A 344 3.89 17.42 18.91
N GLU A 345 3.50 17.25 20.17
CA GLU A 345 4.37 17.61 21.29
C GLU A 345 4.76 16.38 22.11
N LEU A 346 6.07 16.22 22.30
CA LEU A 346 6.66 15.20 23.14
C LEU A 346 7.25 15.84 24.39
N GLU A 347 6.91 15.27 25.55
CA GLU A 347 7.42 15.68 26.85
C GLU A 347 7.91 14.46 27.62
N ASP A 348 9.19 14.44 28.00
CA ASP A 348 9.68 13.50 29.01
C ASP A 348 9.24 13.98 30.39
N THR A 349 8.29 13.25 30.98
CA THR A 349 7.67 13.64 32.25
C THR A 349 8.49 13.19 33.46
N GLY A 350 9.56 12.41 33.26
CA GLY A 350 10.36 11.81 34.34
C GLY A 350 9.61 10.77 35.19
N ARG A 351 8.36 10.44 34.86
CA ARG A 351 7.54 9.42 35.52
C ARG A 351 6.86 8.52 34.51
N TRP A 352 6.71 7.25 34.86
CA TRP A 352 6.06 6.27 33.99
C TRP A 352 4.56 6.58 33.85
N LEU A 353 4.02 6.51 32.63
CA LEU A 353 2.66 6.94 32.30
C LEU A 353 1.65 5.81 32.06
N PHE A 354 2.08 4.54 31.93
CA PHE A 354 1.23 3.46 31.37
C PHE A 354 1.12 2.17 32.16
#